data_AF-A0A9D0CYE6-F1
#
_entry.id   AF-A0A9D0CYE6-F1
#
_cell.length_a   1.000
_cell.length_b   1.000
_cell.length_c   1.000
_cell.angle_alpha   90.00
_cell.angle_beta   90.00
_cell.angle_gamma   90.00
#
_symmetry.space_group_name_H-M   'P 1'
#
loop_
_entity.id
_entity.type
_entity.pdbx_description
1 polymer ?
#
loop_
_entity_poly.entity_id
_entity_poly.type
_entity_poly.pdbx_seq_one_letter_code
_entity_poly.pdbx_strand_id
1 'polypeptide(L)'
;MGRPLTSDDGAFGCFLIAGVISLVLGAVNITISDPNTLAALGFFIAIPLTVLALLLMALALLYTLFVHHHKLLMLLSAITLLFLIEMAGEYGPAFFYNATPVIYGVATIALSLFWFVRASNTT
;
A
#
# COMPACT_ATOMS: atom_id res chain seq x y z
N MET A 1 13.64 -23.12 -11.99
CA MET A 1 12.29 -23.23 -12.56
C MET A 1 11.37 -22.39 -11.69
N GLY A 2 10.70 -21.37 -12.24
CA GLY A 2 9.81 -20.51 -11.45
C GLY A 2 8.47 -21.19 -11.18
N ARG A 3 7.92 -21.04 -9.97
CA ARG A 3 6.55 -21.49 -9.67
C ARG A 3 5.53 -20.70 -10.52
N PRO A 4 4.42 -21.32 -10.96
CA PRO A 4 3.36 -20.59 -11.64
C PRO A 4 2.78 -19.49 -10.74
N LEU A 5 2.50 -18.32 -11.32
CA LEU A 5 1.89 -17.19 -10.60
C LEU A 5 0.50 -17.59 -10.10
N THR A 6 0.31 -17.58 -8.79
CA THR A 6 -0.99 -17.84 -8.16
C THR A 6 -1.83 -16.56 -8.06
N SER A 7 -3.14 -16.69 -7.89
CA SER A 7 -4.03 -15.58 -7.55
C SER A 7 -3.54 -14.78 -6.34
N ASP A 8 -2.95 -15.48 -5.38
CA ASP A 8 -2.46 -14.96 -4.12
C ASP A 8 -1.26 -14.04 -4.37
N ASP A 9 -0.32 -14.49 -5.22
CA ASP A 9 0.86 -13.70 -5.62
C ASP A 9 0.45 -12.39 -6.32
N GLY A 10 -0.63 -12.41 -7.09
CA GLY A 10 -1.24 -11.21 -7.68
C GLY A 10 -1.75 -10.23 -6.62
N ALA A 11 -2.50 -10.72 -5.63
CA ALA A 11 -3.01 -9.89 -4.53
C ALA A 11 -1.88 -9.27 -3.70
N PHE A 12 -0.89 -10.07 -3.30
CA PHE A 12 0.29 -9.59 -2.56
C PHE A 12 1.12 -8.60 -3.38
N GLY A 13 1.25 -8.83 -4.69
CA GLY A 13 1.91 -7.90 -5.61
C GLY A 13 1.19 -6.54 -5.65
N CYS A 14 -0.14 -6.54 -5.72
CA CYS A 14 -0.93 -5.30 -5.70
C CYS A 14 -0.77 -4.55 -4.37
N PHE A 15 -0.87 -5.24 -3.23
CA PHE A 15 -0.61 -4.63 -1.91
C PHE A 15 0.81 -4.10 -1.77
N LEU A 16 1.80 -4.83 -2.30
CA LEU A 16 3.21 -4.42 -2.27
C LEU A 16 3.42 -3.13 -3.04
N ILE A 17 2.95 -3.04 -4.29
CA ILE A 17 3.14 -1.84 -5.12
C ILE A 17 2.38 -0.66 -4.52
N ALA A 18 1.13 -0.87 -4.06
CA ALA A 18 0.37 0.16 -3.36
C ALA A 18 1.11 0.66 -2.11
N GLY A 19 1.69 -0.25 -1.32
CA GLY A 19 2.50 0.07 -0.15
C GLY A 19 3.74 0.90 -0.47
N VAL A 20 4.48 0.53 -1.52
CA VAL A 20 5.65 1.29 -2.00
C VAL A 20 5.25 2.69 -2.43
N ILE A 21 4.17 2.84 -3.19
CA ILE A 21 3.69 4.16 -3.60
C ILE A 21 3.32 5.01 -2.39
N SER A 22 2.51 4.48 -1.46
CA SER A 22 2.13 5.18 -0.23
C SER A 22 3.34 5.59 0.62
N LEU A 23 4.36 4.72 0.72
CA LEU A 23 5.59 5.03 1.45
C LEU A 23 6.37 6.17 0.79
N VAL A 24 6.53 6.13 -0.53
CA VAL A 24 7.23 7.18 -1.29
C VAL A 24 6.50 8.51 -1.15
N LEU A 25 5.17 8.53 -1.30
CA LEU A 25 4.36 9.74 -1.14
C LEU A 25 4.46 10.31 0.28
N GLY A 26 4.38 9.45 1.30
CA GLY A 26 4.55 9.87 2.70
C GLY A 26 5.95 10.43 2.98
N ALA A 27 7.00 9.79 2.44
CA ALA A 27 8.38 10.26 2.61
C ALA A 27 8.63 11.61 1.92
N VAL A 28 8.09 11.81 0.71
CA VAL A 28 8.19 13.09 -0.01
C VAL A 28 7.54 14.23 0.78
N ASN A 29 6.36 13.99 1.37
CA ASN A 29 5.65 14.98 2.18
C ASN A 29 6.46 15.41 3.42
N ILE A 30 7.22 14.48 4.03
CA ILE A 30 8.02 14.77 5.22
C ILE A 30 9.35 15.45 4.88
N THR A 31 9.91 15.20 3.69
CA THR A 31 11.26 15.64 3.31
C THR A 31 11.30 16.98 2.60
N ILE A 32 10.26 17.34 1.85
CA ILE A 32 10.25 18.56 1.04
C ILE A 32 9.53 19.68 1.81
N SER A 33 10.30 20.64 2.27
CA SER A 33 9.80 21.82 2.99
C SER A 33 9.58 23.06 2.10
N ASP A 34 10.01 23.04 0.83
CA ASP A 34 9.73 24.12 -0.13
C ASP A 34 8.32 23.97 -0.74
N PRO A 35 7.40 24.94 -0.53
CA PRO A 35 6.01 24.83 -0.98
C PRO A 35 5.85 24.77 -2.50
N ASN A 36 6.72 25.46 -3.26
CA ASN A 36 6.62 25.52 -4.71
C ASN A 36 7.00 24.17 -5.34
N THR A 37 8.08 23.56 -4.85
CA THR A 37 8.52 22.23 -5.27
C THR A 37 7.50 21.16 -4.86
N LEU A 38 6.96 21.24 -3.64
CA LEU A 38 5.93 20.32 -3.16
C LEU A 38 4.66 20.40 -4.02
N ALA A 39 4.22 21.60 -4.41
CA ALA A 39 3.06 21.78 -5.27
C ALA A 39 3.28 21.18 -6.68
N ALA A 40 4.45 21.42 -7.28
CA ALA A 40 4.79 20.86 -8.60
C ALA A 40 4.84 19.33 -8.57
N LEU A 41 5.54 18.74 -7.60
CA LEU A 41 5.59 17.28 -7.42
C LEU A 41 4.22 16.70 -7.08
N GLY A 42 3.44 17.43 -6.26
CA GLY A 42 2.06 17.10 -5.93
C GLY A 42 1.21 16.91 -7.17
N PHE A 43 1.23 17.89 -8.07
CA PHE A 43 0.40 17.88 -9.27
C PHE A 43 0.86 16.85 -10.31
N PHE A 44 2.14 16.84 -10.66
CA PHE A 44 2.64 16.03 -11.78
C PHE A 44 2.94 14.57 -11.40
N ILE A 45 3.23 14.29 -10.13
CA ILE A 45 3.67 12.97 -9.68
C ILE A 45 2.71 12.41 -8.63
N ALA A 46 2.44 13.16 -7.56
CA ALA A 46 1.69 12.61 -6.43
C ALA A 46 0.25 12.25 -6.81
N ILE A 47 -0.47 13.10 -7.54
CA ILE A 47 -1.85 12.81 -7.96
C ILE A 47 -1.92 11.52 -8.82
N PRO A 48 -1.16 11.37 -9.92
CA PRO A 48 -1.16 10.12 -10.69
C PRO A 48 -0.78 8.89 -9.86
N LEU A 49 0.21 9.00 -8.99
CA LEU A 49 0.64 7.91 -8.12
C LEU A 49 -0.44 7.53 -7.11
N THR A 50 -1.11 8.51 -6.49
CA THR A 50 -2.21 8.27 -5.56
C THR A 50 -3.36 7.55 -6.26
N VAL A 51 -3.73 7.99 -7.47
CA VAL A 51 -4.77 7.31 -8.27
C VAL A 51 -4.36 5.87 -8.58
N LEU A 52 -3.11 5.64 -9.00
CA LEU A 52 -2.60 4.30 -9.26
C LEU A 52 -2.61 3.44 -7.98
N ALA A 53 -2.20 3.98 -6.84
CA ALA A 53 -2.23 3.29 -5.56
C ALA A 53 -3.66 2.89 -5.16
N LEU A 54 -4.64 3.79 -5.33
CA LEU A 54 -6.05 3.50 -5.06
C LEU A 54 -6.59 2.40 -5.97
N LEU A 55 -6.24 2.40 -7.26
CA LEU A 55 -6.62 1.34 -8.19
C LEU A 55 -6.02 -0.01 -7.78
N LEU A 56 -4.75 -0.03 -7.37
CA LEU A 56 -4.07 -1.23 -6.89
C LEU A 56 -4.67 -1.74 -5.57
N MET A 57 -5.02 -0.84 -4.65
CA MET A 57 -5.71 -1.21 -3.41
C MET A 57 -7.07 -1.82 -3.71
N ALA A 58 -7.87 -1.21 -4.60
CA ALA A 58 -9.16 -1.75 -5.01
C ALA A 58 -9.01 -3.15 -5.64
N LEU A 59 -8.03 -3.32 -6.53
CA LEU A 59 -7.73 -4.59 -7.17
C LEU A 59 -7.28 -5.66 -6.15
N ALA A 60 -6.43 -5.28 -5.19
CA ALA A 60 -5.97 -6.18 -4.12
C ALA A 60 -7.12 -6.63 -3.19
N LEU A 61 -8.02 -5.71 -2.85
CA LEU A 61 -9.24 -6.01 -2.09
C LEU A 61 -10.14 -6.96 -2.87
N LEU A 62 -10.36 -6.73 -4.17
CA LEU A 62 -11.12 -7.63 -5.03
C LEU A 62 -10.51 -9.03 -5.08
N TYR A 63 -9.19 -9.15 -5.28
CA TYR A 63 -8.53 -10.45 -5.24
C TYR A 63 -8.67 -11.14 -3.87
N THR A 64 -8.64 -10.38 -2.78
CA THR A 64 -8.80 -10.93 -1.43
C THR A 64 -10.18 -11.56 -1.24
N LEU A 65 -11.23 -11.06 -1.89
CA LEU A 65 -12.57 -11.68 -1.85
C LEU A 65 -12.56 -13.08 -2.47
N PHE A 66 -11.81 -13.28 -3.55
CA PHE A 66 -11.68 -14.59 -4.21
C PHE A 66 -10.77 -15.56 -3.44
N VAL A 67 -9.78 -15.04 -2.69
CA VAL A 67 -8.82 -15.85 -1.92
C VAL A 67 -8.96 -15.65 -0.41
N HIS A 68 -10.20 -15.56 0.07
CA HIS A 68 -10.52 -15.23 1.46
C HIS A 68 -9.99 -16.22 2.51
N HIS A 69 -9.63 -17.44 2.11
CA HIS A 69 -9.04 -18.43 3.03
C HIS A 69 -7.64 -18.03 3.55
N HIS A 70 -6.95 -17.09 2.88
CA HIS A 70 -5.60 -16.71 3.24
C HIS A 70 -5.55 -15.63 4.34
N LYS A 71 -5.22 -16.04 5.58
CA LYS A 71 -5.23 -15.17 6.77
C LYS A 71 -4.41 -13.88 6.61
N LEU A 72 -3.26 -13.97 5.94
CA LEU A 72 -2.38 -12.81 5.73
C LEU A 72 -2.99 -11.79 4.75
N LEU A 73 -3.74 -12.25 3.73
CA LEU A 73 -4.46 -11.34 2.82
C LEU A 73 -5.63 -10.67 3.52
N MET A 74 -6.35 -11.39 4.40
CA MET A 74 -7.40 -10.79 5.23
C MET A 74 -6.84 -9.69 6.15
N LEU A 75 -5.67 -9.92 6.74
CA LEU A 75 -5.00 -8.90 7.55
C LEU A 75 -4.61 -7.68 6.72
N LEU A 76 -3.99 -7.87 5.55
CA LEU A 76 -3.64 -6.78 4.64
C LEU A 76 -4.87 -5.99 4.21
N SER A 77 -5.96 -6.68 3.83
CA SER A 77 -7.24 -6.06 3.48
C SER A 77 -7.81 -5.23 4.63
N ALA A 78 -7.80 -5.75 5.86
CA ALA A 78 -8.23 -5.00 7.03
C ALA A 78 -7.37 -3.74 7.28
N ILE A 79 -6.04 -3.84 7.15
CA ILE A 79 -5.13 -2.70 7.26
C ILE A 79 -5.41 -1.67 6.17
N THR A 80 -5.62 -2.10 4.92
CA THR A 80 -5.96 -1.21 3.80
C THR A 80 -7.31 -0.53 4.00
N LEU A 81 -8.33 -1.23 4.50
CA LEU A 81 -9.62 -0.62 4.81
C LEU A 81 -9.49 0.43 5.93
N LEU A 82 -8.74 0.14 6.99
CA LEU A 82 -8.45 1.12 8.04
C LEU A 82 -7.71 2.35 7.50
N PHE A 83 -6.73 2.14 6.62
CA PHE A 83 -6.02 3.21 5.93
C PHE A 83 -6.96 4.08 5.09
N LEU A 84 -7.85 3.48 4.31
CA LEU A 84 -8.82 4.21 3.48
C LEU A 84 -9.83 5.00 4.33
N ILE A 85 -10.28 4.43 5.45
CA ILE A 85 -11.17 5.11 6.40
C ILE A 85 -10.47 6.33 7.01
N GLU A 86 -9.21 6.16 7.41
CA GLU A 86 -8.40 7.24 7.97
C GLU A 86 -8.17 8.35 6.94
N MET A 87 -7.79 8.00 5.71
CA MET A 87 -7.56 8.94 4.63
C MET A 87 -8.83 9.73 4.27
N ALA A 88 -10.01 9.12 4.38
CA ALA A 88 -11.29 9.78 4.09
C ALA A 88 -11.81 10.63 5.26
N GLY A 89 -11.50 10.24 6.50
CA GLY A 89 -12.03 10.87 7.71
C GLY A 89 -11.08 11.88 8.37
N GLU A 90 -9.80 11.90 7.99
CA GLU A 90 -8.74 12.72 8.59
C GLU A 90 -8.75 12.65 10.13
N TYR A 91 -8.94 11.43 10.67
CA TYR A 91 -9.12 11.24 12.10
C TYR A 91 -7.81 11.49 12.86
N GLY A 92 -7.81 12.48 13.77
CA GLY A 92 -6.76 12.66 14.77
C GLY A 92 -5.88 13.90 14.56
N PRO A 93 -4.77 14.01 15.31
CA PRO A 93 -3.84 15.14 15.21
C PRO A 93 -3.11 15.17 13.87
N ALA A 94 -2.60 16.34 13.47
CA ALA A 94 -1.95 16.48 12.17
C ALA A 94 -0.75 15.56 11.94
N PHE A 95 -0.02 15.27 13.00
CA PHE A 95 1.08 14.31 12.96
C PHE A 95 0.62 12.90 12.62
N PHE A 96 -0.57 12.49 13.09
CA PHE A 96 -1.09 11.15 12.88
C PHE A 96 -1.40 10.93 11.40
N TYR A 97 -2.21 11.80 10.79
CA TYR A 97 -2.57 11.62 9.38
C TYR A 97 -1.39 11.73 8.42
N ASN A 98 -0.37 12.54 8.75
CA ASN A 98 0.85 12.62 7.94
C ASN A 98 1.72 11.36 8.06
N ALA A 99 1.66 10.65 9.19
CA ALA A 99 2.40 9.40 9.41
C ALA A 99 1.67 8.18 8.82
N THR A 100 0.34 8.23 8.68
CA THR A 100 -0.48 7.09 8.23
C THR A 100 -0.01 6.47 6.91
N PRO A 101 0.31 7.23 5.83
CA PRO A 101 0.81 6.65 4.59
C PRO A 101 2.13 5.89 4.75
N VAL A 102 3.01 6.37 5.64
CA VAL A 102 4.31 5.74 5.93
C VAL A 102 4.08 4.43 6.68
N ILE A 103 3.26 4.45 7.73
CA ILE A 103 2.95 3.25 8.54
C ILE A 103 2.29 2.19 7.66
N TYR A 104 1.30 2.59 6.87
CA TYR A 104 0.63 1.72 5.91
C TYR A 104 1.63 1.11 4.91
N GLY A 105 2.47 1.95 4.30
CA GLY A 105 3.48 1.51 3.34
C GLY A 105 4.46 0.50 3.93
N VAL A 106 4.99 0.76 5.13
CA VAL A 106 5.90 -0.17 5.82
C VAL A 106 5.21 -1.50 6.14
N ALA A 107 3.99 -1.46 6.70
CA ALA A 107 3.26 -2.66 7.08
C ALA A 107 2.95 -3.54 5.85
N THR A 108 2.45 -2.94 4.77
CA THR A 108 2.11 -3.67 3.55
C THR A 108 3.34 -4.25 2.86
N ILE A 109 4.44 -3.50 2.76
CA ILE A 109 5.70 -4.01 2.21
C ILE A 109 6.22 -5.18 3.05
N ALA A 110 6.28 -5.03 4.37
CA ALA A 110 6.82 -6.06 5.26
C ALA A 110 6.02 -7.37 5.17
N LEU A 111 4.68 -7.30 5.20
CA LEU A 111 3.82 -8.46 5.12
C LEU A 111 3.84 -9.12 3.73
N SER A 112 3.85 -8.32 2.66
CA SER A 112 3.94 -8.87 1.29
C SER A 112 5.30 -9.50 1.01
N LEU A 113 6.41 -8.88 1.44
CA LEU A 113 7.74 -9.49 1.32
C LEU A 113 7.86 -10.76 2.15
N PHE A 114 7.30 -10.77 3.38
CA PHE A 114 7.26 -11.97 4.20
C PHE A 114 6.55 -13.13 3.48
N TRP A 115 5.44 -12.86 2.79
CA TRP A 115 4.78 -13.86 1.94
C TRP A 115 5.71 -14.39 0.84
N PHE A 116 6.32 -13.50 0.05
CA PHE A 116 7.16 -13.92 -1.06
C PHE A 116 8.38 -14.72 -0.61
N VAL A 117 9.01 -14.33 0.49
CA VAL A 117 10.14 -15.06 1.11
C VAL A 117 9.69 -16.43 1.62
N ARG A 118 8.55 -16.50 2.29
CA ARG A 118 8.01 -17.78 2.76
C ARG A 118 7.70 -18.71 1.58
N ALA A 119 7.05 -18.19 0.55
CA ALA A 119 6.63 -18.96 -0.61
C ALA A 119 7.84 -19.45 -1.44
N SER A 120 8.95 -18.70 -1.46
CA SER A 120 10.20 -19.16 -2.11
C SER A 120 10.93 -20.25 -1.33
N ASN A 121 10.72 -20.35 -0.01
CA ASN A 121 11.37 -21.37 0.83
C ASN A 121 10.61 -22.71 0.83
N THR A 122 9.39 -22.74 0.30
CA THR A 122 8.55 -23.96 0.23
C THR A 122 8.64 -24.69 -1.11
N THR A 123 9.48 -24.23 -2.03
CA THR A 123 9.76 -24.85 -3.34
C THR A 123 11.14 -25.47 -3.36
#